data_AF-A0A1H9VUN1-F1
#
_entry.id   AF-A0A1H9VUN1-F1
#
_cell.length_a   1.000
_cell.length_b   1.000
_cell.length_c   1.000
_cell.angle_alpha   90.00
_cell.angle_beta   90.00
_cell.angle_gamma   90.00
#
_symmetry.space_group_name_H-M   'P 1'
#
loop_
_entity.id
_entity.type
_entity.pdbx_description
1 polymer ?
#
loop_
_entity_poly.entity_id
_entity_poly.type
_entity_poly.pdbx_seq_one_letter_code
_entity_poly.pdbx_strand_id
1 'polypeptide(L)'
;MNKITCIKKAIVIGITSCILIGCGKSEPAIDGVVDIFDYVSVDFDGANGQGKANVVIDYDNLELEMVGGRDKLEALDDVEDLGTLNKYINVCASLSFSSDKYTELSNGDIVTVSVVYDKEAANVAGVVFGDELSHEYTVSGLK
;
A
#
# COMPACT_ATOMS: atom_id res chain seq x y z
N MET A 1 25.81 -2.58 24.62
CA MET A 1 24.69 -1.62 24.74
C MET A 1 23.44 -2.36 24.32
N ASN A 2 22.68 -2.88 25.29
CA ASN A 2 21.42 -3.59 25.03
C ASN A 2 20.29 -2.57 24.82
N LYS A 3 19.45 -2.82 23.81
CA LYS A 3 17.97 -2.75 23.85
C LYS A 3 17.42 -2.76 22.41
N ILE A 4 17.22 -3.95 21.84
CA ILE A 4 16.22 -4.16 20.80
C ILE A 4 15.18 -5.09 21.42
N THR A 5 14.30 -4.52 22.23
CA THR A 5 13.18 -5.23 22.84
C THR A 5 11.92 -4.44 22.53
N CYS A 6 11.33 -4.63 21.35
CA CYS A 6 10.01 -4.07 21.08
C CYS A 6 9.25 -4.70 19.90
N ILE A 7 9.33 -6.02 19.68
CA ILE A 7 8.30 -6.69 18.86
C ILE A 7 7.98 -8.06 19.48
N LYS A 8 7.27 -8.04 20.61
CA LYS A 8 6.60 -9.22 21.16
C LYS A 8 5.13 -8.87 21.40
N LYS A 9 4.26 -9.50 20.59
CA LYS A 9 2.78 -9.58 20.72
C LYS A 9 2.07 -8.28 20.28
N ALA A 10 1.06 -8.29 19.41
CA ALA A 10 -0.07 -9.21 19.40
C ALA A 10 -0.59 -9.50 17.98
N ILE A 11 -0.76 -10.80 17.70
CA ILE A 11 -1.75 -11.30 16.76
C ILE A 11 -3.12 -11.00 17.39
N VAL A 12 -3.94 -10.18 16.74
CA VAL A 12 -5.38 -10.12 16.99
C VAL A 12 -6.08 -10.48 15.68
N ILE A 13 -6.52 -11.73 15.61
CA ILE A 13 -7.46 -12.22 14.60
C ILE A 13 -8.82 -11.58 14.91
N GLY A 14 -9.29 -10.72 14.02
CA GLY A 14 -10.65 -10.17 14.03
C GLY A 14 -11.28 -10.40 12.66
N ILE A 15 -11.96 -11.54 12.51
CA ILE A 15 -12.64 -11.94 11.28
C ILE A 15 -13.87 -11.04 11.10
N THR A 16 -14.02 -10.39 9.95
CA THR A 16 -15.35 -10.17 9.34
C THR A 16 -15.21 -10.26 7.83
N SER A 17 -15.97 -11.18 7.27
CA SER A 17 -15.84 -11.72 5.92
C SER A 17 -16.12 -10.69 4.81
N CYS A 18 -15.16 -10.50 3.92
CA CYS A 18 -15.41 -10.12 2.52
C CYS A 18 -14.77 -11.19 1.65
N ILE A 19 -15.60 -11.89 0.88
CA ILE A 19 -15.18 -12.94 -0.05
C ILE A 19 -14.56 -12.22 -1.25
N LEU A 20 -13.24 -12.04 -1.26
CA LEU A 20 -12.53 -11.66 -2.47
C LEU A 20 -12.36 -12.91 -3.33
N ILE A 21 -13.14 -12.97 -4.43
CA ILE A 21 -12.99 -13.98 -5.46
C ILE A 21 -11.73 -13.62 -6.27
N GLY A 22 -10.57 -14.03 -5.76
CA GLY A 22 -9.32 -14.00 -6.51
C GLY A 22 -9.30 -15.13 -7.54
N CYS A 23 -9.63 -14.80 -8.80
CA CYS A 23 -9.42 -15.71 -9.92
C CYS A 23 -7.95 -15.60 -10.37
N GLY A 24 -7.18 -16.65 -10.14
CA GLY A 24 -5.74 -16.68 -10.35
C GLY A 24 -5.30 -16.38 -11.78
N LYS A 25 -4.15 -15.70 -11.89
CA LYS A 25 -3.29 -15.72 -13.07
C LYS A 25 -1.85 -15.92 -12.64
N SER A 26 -1.19 -16.75 -13.44
CA SER A 26 0.13 -17.34 -13.29
C SER A 26 1.28 -16.35 -13.13
N GLU A 27 2.24 -16.76 -12.30
CA GLU A 27 3.53 -16.13 -12.01
C GLU A 27 4.37 -15.88 -13.28
N PRO A 28 4.82 -14.64 -13.51
CA PRO A 28 6.11 -14.40 -14.10
C PRO A 28 7.18 -14.41 -13.00
N ALA A 29 8.37 -14.89 -13.31
CA ALA A 29 9.53 -14.75 -12.43
C ALA A 29 9.92 -13.26 -12.35
N ILE A 30 9.31 -12.53 -11.42
CA ILE A 30 9.61 -11.13 -11.13
C ILE A 30 9.73 -11.02 -9.62
N ASP A 31 10.80 -10.37 -9.17
CA ASP A 31 10.99 -10.06 -7.77
C ASP A 31 9.89 -9.08 -7.33
N GLY A 32 9.01 -9.47 -6.41
CA GLY A 32 7.98 -8.61 -5.79
C GLY A 32 6.94 -8.04 -6.74
N VAL A 33 5.92 -8.84 -7.11
CA VAL A 33 4.67 -8.28 -7.66
C VAL A 33 3.92 -7.62 -6.51
N VAL A 34 3.72 -6.30 -6.59
CA VAL A 34 3.07 -5.50 -5.55
C VAL A 34 1.75 -4.99 -6.11
N ASP A 35 0.61 -5.30 -5.49
CA ASP A 35 -0.58 -4.46 -5.72
C ASP A 35 -0.50 -3.28 -4.77
N ILE A 36 -0.43 -2.08 -5.32
CA ILE A 36 -0.22 -0.88 -4.51
C ILE A 36 -1.41 -0.55 -3.61
N PHE A 37 -2.62 -1.01 -3.98
CA PHE A 37 -3.82 -0.76 -3.19
C PHE A 37 -3.99 -1.73 -2.01
N ASP A 38 -3.25 -2.85 -1.97
CA ASP A 38 -3.20 -3.73 -0.79
C ASP A 38 -2.61 -3.02 0.45
N TYR A 39 -1.88 -1.93 0.23
CA TYR A 39 -1.25 -1.11 1.29
C TYR A 39 -2.05 0.16 1.59
N VAL A 40 -3.24 0.33 1.01
CA VAL A 40 -4.14 1.45 1.25
C VAL A 40 -5.28 1.01 2.15
N SER A 41 -5.46 1.70 3.27
CA SER A 41 -6.62 1.54 4.15
C SER A 41 -7.49 2.79 4.09
N VAL A 42 -8.80 2.59 3.95
CA VAL A 42 -9.79 3.68 3.94
C VAL A 42 -10.84 3.42 5.00
N ASP A 43 -10.92 4.32 5.97
CA ASP A 43 -11.94 4.28 7.03
C ASP A 43 -12.89 5.48 6.94
N PHE A 44 -14.16 5.25 7.28
CA PHE A 44 -15.20 6.27 7.26
C PHE A 44 -15.73 6.55 8.66
N ASP A 45 -15.81 7.83 9.03
CA ASP A 45 -16.32 8.26 10.32
C ASP A 45 -17.27 9.47 10.21
N GLY A 46 -18.12 9.65 11.22
CA GLY A 46 -19.10 10.75 11.28
C GLY A 46 -20.55 10.29 11.09
N ALA A 47 -21.43 11.27 10.88
CA ALA A 47 -22.85 11.05 10.63
C ALA A 47 -23.11 10.93 9.13
N ASN A 48 -24.14 10.19 8.74
CA ASN A 48 -24.56 10.07 7.35
C ASN A 48 -24.90 11.46 6.74
N GLY A 49 -24.22 11.84 5.65
CA GLY A 49 -24.32 13.17 5.02
C GLY A 49 -23.29 14.18 5.53
N GLN A 50 -22.50 13.81 6.54
CA GLN A 50 -21.40 14.61 7.12
C GLN A 50 -20.16 13.74 7.38
N GLY A 51 -20.09 12.57 6.75
CA GLY A 51 -19.01 11.61 6.93
C GLY A 51 -17.69 12.14 6.38
N LYS A 52 -16.59 11.57 6.86
CA LYS A 52 -15.24 11.84 6.39
C LYS A 52 -14.53 10.55 6.03
N ALA A 53 -13.63 10.63 5.05
CA ALA A 53 -12.75 9.54 4.68
C ALA A 53 -11.36 9.77 5.29
N ASN A 54 -10.81 8.72 5.87
CA ASN A 54 -9.45 8.68 6.39
C ASN A 54 -8.68 7.66 5.56
N VAL A 55 -7.80 8.15 4.69
CA VAL A 55 -6.95 7.31 3.81
C VAL A 55 -5.56 7.20 4.44
N VAL A 56 -5.12 5.98 4.73
CA VAL A 56 -3.82 5.68 5.31
C VAL A 56 -3.06 4.74 4.37
N ILE A 57 -1.80 5.06 4.12
CA ILE A 57 -0.92 4.25 3.27
C ILE A 57 0.17 3.67 4.15
N ASP A 58 0.35 2.35 4.09
CA ASP A 58 1.42 1.62 4.77
C ASP A 58 2.69 1.63 3.91
N TYR A 59 3.39 2.77 3.91
CA TYR A 59 4.62 2.95 3.15
C TYR A 59 5.72 1.97 3.59
N ASP A 60 5.79 1.64 4.88
CA ASP A 60 6.84 0.75 5.41
C ASP A 60 6.74 -0.66 4.81
N ASN A 61 5.54 -1.24 4.80
CA ASN A 61 5.35 -2.58 4.21
C ASN A 61 5.35 -2.55 2.68
N LEU A 62 4.91 -1.45 2.06
CA LEU A 62 5.03 -1.26 0.62
C LEU A 62 6.50 -1.23 0.18
N GLU A 63 7.34 -0.45 0.88
CA GLU A 63 8.79 -0.39 0.68
C GLU A 63 9.45 -1.74 0.83
N LEU A 64 9.05 -2.48 1.85
CA LEU A 64 9.57 -3.79 2.11
C LEU A 64 9.27 -4.78 0.97
N GLU A 65 8.05 -4.76 0.45
CA GLU A 65 7.64 -5.65 -0.64
C GLU A 65 8.33 -5.28 -1.96
N MET A 66 8.48 -3.98 -2.26
CA MET A 66 9.23 -3.52 -3.43
C MET A 66 10.66 -4.07 -3.48
N VAL A 67 11.31 -4.17 -2.31
CA VAL A 67 12.67 -4.72 -2.18
C VAL A 67 12.68 -6.26 -2.15
N GLY A 68 11.52 -6.90 -2.00
CA GLY A 68 11.37 -8.35 -1.91
C GLY A 68 11.62 -8.93 -0.52
N GLY A 69 11.38 -8.13 0.53
CA GLY A 69 11.39 -8.56 1.93
C GLY A 69 12.59 -8.06 2.76
N ARG A 70 12.51 -8.31 4.08
CA ARG A 70 13.47 -7.76 5.07
C ARG A 70 14.88 -8.26 4.82
N ASP A 71 15.02 -9.54 4.51
CA ASP A 71 16.31 -10.17 4.29
C ASP A 71 17.06 -9.54 3.11
N LYS A 72 16.34 -9.16 2.05
CA LYS A 72 16.91 -8.45 0.89
C LYS A 72 17.26 -7.02 1.23
N LEU A 73 16.39 -6.33 1.97
CA LEU A 73 16.68 -4.97 2.42
C LEU A 73 17.93 -4.92 3.32
N GLU A 74 18.07 -5.84 4.25
CA GLU A 74 19.23 -5.95 5.13
C GLU A 74 20.51 -6.36 4.37
N ALA A 75 20.38 -7.10 3.27
CA ALA A 75 21.50 -7.42 2.39
C ALA A 75 22.00 -6.23 1.56
N LEU A 76 21.23 -5.15 1.42
CA LEU A 76 21.60 -3.93 0.69
C LEU A 76 22.42 -2.91 1.53
N ASP A 77 22.93 -3.31 2.71
CA ASP A 77 23.68 -2.44 3.63
C ASP A 77 25.17 -2.26 3.26
N ASP A 78 25.67 -2.90 2.19
CA ASP A 78 27.03 -2.73 1.68
C ASP A 78 27.13 -1.55 0.67
N VAL A 79 28.28 -0.86 0.64
CA VAL A 79 28.49 0.40 -0.12
C VAL A 79 28.28 0.25 -1.64
N GLU A 80 28.50 -0.95 -2.21
CA GLU A 80 28.24 -1.25 -3.62
C GLU A 80 26.74 -1.29 -3.96
N ASP A 81 25.87 -1.51 -2.96
CA ASP A 81 24.43 -1.66 -3.11
C ASP A 81 23.63 -0.36 -2.95
N LEU A 82 24.30 0.76 -2.65
CA LEU A 82 23.67 2.09 -2.60
C LEU A 82 23.01 2.49 -3.93
N GLY A 83 23.59 2.04 -5.05
CA GLY A 83 22.99 2.25 -6.38
C GLY A 83 21.68 1.50 -6.56
N THR A 84 21.54 0.34 -5.93
CA THR A 84 20.31 -0.47 -5.95
C THR A 84 19.28 0.13 -5.00
N LEU A 85 19.67 0.48 -3.78
CA LEU A 85 18.79 1.12 -2.80
C LEU A 85 18.20 2.45 -3.33
N ASN A 86 19.00 3.26 -4.02
CA ASN A 86 18.54 4.51 -4.63
C ASN A 86 17.44 4.30 -5.69
N LYS A 87 17.39 3.16 -6.37
CA LYS A 87 16.31 2.87 -7.33
C LYS A 87 14.98 2.75 -6.60
N TYR A 88 14.92 1.98 -5.52
CA TYR A 88 13.72 1.83 -4.71
C TYR A 88 13.30 3.16 -4.06
N ILE A 89 14.25 3.92 -3.51
CA ILE A 89 13.98 5.26 -2.97
C ILE A 89 13.32 6.17 -4.02
N ASN A 90 13.80 6.16 -5.26
CA ASN A 90 13.21 6.96 -6.33
C ASN A 90 11.78 6.53 -6.67
N VAL A 91 11.48 5.22 -6.62
CA VAL A 91 10.11 4.71 -6.79
C VAL A 91 9.23 5.25 -5.67
N CYS A 92 9.61 5.06 -4.40
CA CYS A 92 8.86 5.54 -3.23
C CYS A 92 8.58 7.04 -3.31
N ALA A 93 9.61 7.83 -3.62
CA ALA A 93 9.52 9.28 -3.70
C ALA A 93 8.60 9.76 -4.84
N SER A 94 8.34 8.91 -5.84
CA SER A 94 7.44 9.22 -6.95
C SER A 94 5.97 8.93 -6.64
N LEU A 95 5.68 8.14 -5.60
CA LEU A 95 4.32 7.73 -5.25
C LEU A 95 3.50 8.92 -4.75
N SER A 96 2.34 9.12 -5.37
CA SER A 96 1.39 10.16 -4.97
C SER A 96 -0.03 9.61 -4.97
N PHE A 97 -0.59 9.48 -3.76
CA PHE A 97 -1.97 9.05 -3.55
C PHE A 97 -2.91 10.25 -3.40
N SER A 98 -4.12 10.12 -3.92
CA SER A 98 -5.18 11.13 -3.81
C SER A 98 -6.54 10.46 -3.70
N SER A 99 -7.52 11.16 -3.11
CA SER A 99 -8.92 10.74 -3.10
C SER A 99 -9.77 11.81 -3.77
N ASP A 100 -10.83 11.40 -4.48
CA ASP A 100 -11.78 12.32 -5.11
C ASP A 100 -12.62 13.09 -4.07
N LYS A 101 -12.85 12.49 -2.90
CA LYS A 101 -13.64 13.06 -1.79
C LYS A 101 -13.04 12.72 -0.44
N TYR A 102 -13.25 13.63 0.52
CA TYR A 102 -12.80 13.46 1.90
C TYR A 102 -13.86 13.79 2.95
N THR A 103 -14.93 14.50 2.60
CA THR A 103 -15.95 14.99 3.54
C THR A 103 -17.33 15.00 2.89
N GLU A 104 -18.38 15.29 3.68
CA GLU A 104 -19.78 15.35 3.24
C GLU A 104 -20.29 14.01 2.69
N LEU A 105 -19.73 12.91 3.21
CA LEU A 105 -20.03 11.56 2.75
C LEU A 105 -21.29 10.99 3.39
N SER A 106 -21.98 10.15 2.63
CA SER A 106 -23.13 9.33 3.04
C SER A 106 -22.85 7.85 2.78
N ASN A 107 -23.48 6.98 3.57
CA ASN A 107 -23.50 5.55 3.32
C ASN A 107 -24.02 5.26 1.90
N GLY A 108 -23.29 4.46 1.15
CA GLY A 108 -23.56 4.16 -0.26
C GLY A 108 -22.84 5.07 -1.26
N ASP A 109 -22.20 6.16 -0.82
CA ASP A 109 -21.32 6.93 -1.70
C ASP A 109 -20.10 6.10 -2.11
N ILE A 110 -19.55 6.40 -3.28
CA ILE A 110 -18.27 5.86 -3.74
C ILE A 110 -17.19 6.93 -3.57
N VAL A 111 -16.09 6.52 -2.94
CA VAL A 111 -14.83 7.26 -2.82
C VAL A 111 -13.78 6.53 -3.65
N THR A 112 -13.08 7.26 -4.51
CA THR A 112 -12.06 6.70 -5.40
C THR A 112 -10.69 7.16 -4.93
N VAL A 113 -9.83 6.23 -4.51
CA VAL A 113 -8.42 6.51 -4.23
C VAL A 113 -7.62 6.23 -5.49
N SER A 114 -6.82 7.20 -5.94
CA SER A 114 -5.97 7.10 -7.13
C SER A 114 -4.50 7.22 -6.75
N VAL A 115 -3.63 6.56 -7.51
CA VAL A 115 -2.19 6.72 -7.43
C VAL A 115 -1.58 7.20 -8.74
N VAL A 116 -0.57 8.05 -8.63
CA VAL A 116 0.36 8.38 -9.70
C VAL A 116 1.76 8.03 -9.24
N TYR A 117 2.59 7.53 -10.16
CA TYR A 117 3.99 7.20 -9.90
C TYR A 117 4.82 7.32 -11.18
N ASP A 118 6.15 7.38 -11.03
CA ASP A 118 7.08 7.35 -12.15
C ASP A 118 7.28 5.91 -12.64
N LYS A 119 6.68 5.59 -13.78
CA LYS A 119 6.79 4.27 -14.42
C LYS A 119 8.21 3.94 -14.86
N GLU A 120 9.02 4.92 -15.24
CA GLU A 120 10.40 4.68 -15.64
C GLU A 120 11.24 4.31 -14.41
N ALA A 121 11.06 5.03 -13.30
CA ALA A 121 11.72 4.69 -12.03
C ALA A 121 11.34 3.28 -11.56
N ALA A 122 10.05 2.92 -11.62
CA ALA A 122 9.56 1.58 -11.27
C ALA A 122 10.21 0.50 -12.16
N ASN A 123 10.24 0.71 -13.47
CA ASN A 123 10.89 -0.21 -14.42
C ASN A 123 12.40 -0.37 -14.16
N VAL A 124 13.10 0.72 -13.83
CA VAL A 124 14.55 0.68 -13.50
C VAL A 124 14.81 -0.09 -12.21
N ALA A 125 13.89 -0.01 -11.24
CA ALA A 125 13.93 -0.78 -10.00
C ALA A 125 13.43 -2.23 -10.14
N GLY A 126 12.78 -2.57 -11.26
CA GLY A 126 12.16 -3.87 -11.47
C GLY A 126 10.83 -4.07 -10.73
N VAL A 127 10.21 -2.99 -10.25
CA VAL A 127 8.95 -3.02 -9.47
C VAL A 127 7.74 -2.94 -10.40
N VAL A 128 6.73 -3.78 -10.15
CA VAL A 128 5.47 -3.80 -10.91
C VAL A 128 4.29 -3.62 -9.96
N PHE A 129 3.56 -2.50 -10.09
CA PHE A 129 2.41 -2.14 -9.24
C PHE A 129 1.04 -2.62 -9.76
N GLY A 130 1.02 -3.43 -10.82
CA GLY A 130 -0.20 -3.77 -11.55
C GLY A 130 -0.66 -2.66 -12.54
N ASP A 131 -1.80 -2.88 -13.18
CA ASP A 131 -2.40 -1.96 -14.17
C ASP A 131 -3.41 -0.98 -13.55
N GLU A 132 -3.84 -1.24 -12.31
CA GLU A 132 -4.83 -0.43 -11.61
C GLU A 132 -4.18 0.85 -11.05
N LEU A 133 -4.71 2.01 -11.44
CA LEU A 133 -4.25 3.32 -10.96
C LEU A 133 -5.26 3.99 -10.02
N SER A 134 -6.40 3.33 -9.77
CA SER A 134 -7.45 3.82 -8.89
C SER A 134 -8.32 2.68 -8.39
N HIS A 135 -8.67 2.70 -7.11
CA HIS A 135 -9.58 1.74 -6.48
C HIS A 135 -10.80 2.45 -5.85
N GLU A 136 -11.97 1.82 -5.98
CA GLU A 136 -13.24 2.34 -5.46
C GLU A 136 -13.61 1.73 -4.10
N TYR A 137 -13.94 2.59 -3.14
CA TYR A 137 -14.36 2.22 -1.79
C TYR A 137 -15.80 2.68 -1.57
N THR A 138 -16.69 1.74 -1.23
CA THR A 138 -18.07 2.08 -0.86
C THR A 138 -18.14 2.54 0.59
N VAL A 139 -18.63 3.76 0.80
CA VAL A 139 -18.83 4.33 2.13
C VAL A 139 -19.88 3.53 2.88
N SER A 140 -19.52 3.05 4.07
CA SER A 140 -20.43 2.35 4.97
C SER A 140 -20.05 2.59 6.42
N GLY A 141 -20.97 2.33 7.35
CA GLY A 141 -20.72 2.43 8.79
C GLY A 141 -20.86 3.84 9.39
N LEU A 142 -21.27 4.85 8.61
CA LEU A 142 -21.61 6.18 9.15
C LEU A 142 -22.87 6.12 10.01
N LYS A 143 -22.91 6.93 11.07
CA LYS A 143 -23.97 6.95 12.11
C LYS A 143 -25.25 7.65 11.67
#